data_AF-A0A7T4QNI0-F1
#
_entry.id   AF-A0A7T4QNI0-F1
#
_cell.length_a   1.000
_cell.length_b   1.000
_cell.length_c   1.000
_cell.angle_alpha   90.00
_cell.angle_beta   90.00
_cell.angle_gamma   90.00
#
_symmetry.space_group_name_H-M   'P 1'
#
loop_
_entity.id
_entity.type
_entity.pdbx_description
1 polymer ?
#
loop_
_entity_poly.entity_id
_entity_poly.type
_entity_poly.pdbx_seq_one_letter_code
_entity_poly.pdbx_strand_id
1 'polypeptide(L)'
;MQDQKSQRLESLDILRGFDLFLLVALQPVLVAIGQLWDNSYYHAFLYQFDHEVWEGFRLWDLIMPLFLFMTGVTIPFSLDSKIGQPVGPIYRHIFRRFAILWFLGMIIQGNLLSFDWHYFKLYSNTLQAIAVGYLFTSLAYFNLPIRKVITLSICLLVVYAIPFVLDGNYSPQENFAIRVDKKILGSWMDGVY
;
A
#
# COMPACT_ATOMS: atom_id res chain seq x y z
N MET A 1 38.89 -0.06 9.76
CA MET A 1 37.59 0.56 9.43
C MET A 1 36.59 -0.57 9.38
N GLN A 2 35.70 -0.66 10.37
CA GLN A 2 34.70 -1.73 10.42
C GLN A 2 33.75 -1.59 9.24
N ASP A 3 33.70 -2.62 8.40
CA ASP A 3 32.65 -2.86 7.42
C ASP A 3 31.30 -2.88 8.17
N GLN A 4 30.57 -1.76 8.17
CA GLN A 4 29.17 -1.75 8.58
C GLN A 4 28.37 -2.47 7.50
N LYS A 5 28.38 -3.80 7.57
CA LYS A 5 27.47 -4.66 6.82
C LYS A 5 26.05 -4.19 7.15
N SER A 6 25.27 -3.77 6.16
CA SER A 6 23.91 -3.29 6.40
C SER A 6 23.13 -4.42 7.09
N GLN A 7 22.87 -4.28 8.39
CA GLN A 7 22.07 -5.26 9.10
C GLN A 7 20.68 -5.25 8.50
N ARG A 8 20.29 -6.36 7.89
CA ARG A 8 18.92 -6.57 7.43
C ARG A 8 18.02 -6.57 8.66
N LEU A 9 16.93 -5.83 8.59
CA LEU A 9 15.95 -5.77 9.67
C LEU A 9 15.08 -7.03 9.63
N GLU A 10 15.52 -8.06 10.36
CA GLU A 10 14.85 -9.36 10.39
C GLU A 10 13.38 -9.24 10.84
N SER A 11 13.09 -8.35 11.79
CA SER A 11 11.72 -8.08 12.24
C SER A 11 10.79 -7.61 11.10
N LEU A 12 11.30 -6.79 10.18
CA LEU A 12 10.51 -6.31 9.03
C LEU A 12 10.34 -7.38 7.95
N ASP A 13 11.29 -8.30 7.83
CA ASP A 13 11.18 -9.42 6.90
C ASP A 13 10.19 -10.46 7.48
N ILE A 14 10.20 -10.73 8.79
CA ILE A 14 9.23 -11.58 9.48
C ILE A 14 7.82 -10.99 9.39
N LEU A 15 7.65 -9.70 9.67
CA LEU A 15 6.33 -9.05 9.61
C LEU A 15 5.75 -9.08 8.19
N ARG A 16 6.55 -8.80 7.16
CA ARG A 16 6.12 -8.97 5.76
C ARG A 16 5.75 -10.41 5.43
N GLY A 17 6.55 -11.38 5.89
CA GLY A 17 6.26 -12.79 5.69
C GLY A 17 4.97 -13.23 6.38
N PHE A 18 4.72 -12.71 7.58
CA PHE A 18 3.49 -12.93 8.32
C PHE A 18 2.28 -12.35 7.58
N ASP A 19 2.34 -11.10 7.12
CA ASP A 19 1.25 -10.49 6.35
C ASP A 19 0.96 -11.26 5.06
N LEU A 20 2.00 -11.70 4.33
CA LEU A 20 1.85 -12.55 3.15
C LEU A 20 1.26 -13.93 3.49
N PHE A 21 1.64 -14.51 4.63
CA PHE A 21 1.08 -15.77 5.11
C PHE A 21 -0.41 -15.62 5.45
N LEU A 22 -0.80 -14.53 6.12
CA LEU A 22 -2.20 -14.22 6.40
C LEU A 22 -3.03 -14.12 5.11
N LEU A 23 -2.53 -13.35 4.14
CA LEU A 23 -3.17 -13.11 2.84
C LEU A 23 -3.31 -14.39 1.99
N VAL A 24 -2.22 -15.11 1.78
CA VAL A 24 -2.15 -16.15 0.73
C VAL A 24 -2.47 -17.54 1.26
N ALA A 25 -2.12 -17.83 2.52
CA ALA A 25 -2.25 -19.18 3.07
C ALA A 25 -3.37 -19.27 4.10
N LEU A 26 -3.39 -18.39 5.10
CA LEU A 26 -4.29 -18.55 6.24
C LEU A 26 -5.74 -18.24 5.88
N GLN A 27 -6.02 -17.11 5.22
CA GLN A 27 -7.39 -16.73 4.90
C GLN A 27 -8.13 -17.78 4.05
N PRO A 28 -7.60 -18.28 2.91
CA PRO A 28 -8.30 -19.30 2.12
C PRO A 28 -8.59 -20.57 2.90
N VAL A 29 -7.66 -20.99 3.77
CA VAL A 29 -7.83 -22.18 4.63
C VAL A 29 -8.93 -21.96 5.66
N LEU A 30 -8.94 -20.81 6.33
CA LEU A 30 -9.97 -20.47 7.30
C LEU A 30 -11.36 -20.39 6.65
N VAL A 31 -11.47 -19.73 5.49
CA VAL A 31 -12.73 -19.67 4.74
C VAL A 31 -13.23 -21.07 4.36
N ALA A 32 -12.35 -21.95 3.88
CA ALA A 32 -12.72 -23.32 3.54
C ALA A 32 -13.19 -24.14 4.75
N ILE A 33 -12.57 -23.97 5.91
CA ILE A 33 -12.98 -24.64 7.15
C ILE A 33 -14.36 -24.13 7.61
N GLY A 34 -14.64 -22.82 7.49
CA GLY A 34 -15.93 -22.26 7.89
C GLY A 34 -17.10 -22.68 7.03
N GLN A 35 -16.86 -23.02 5.76
CA GLN A 35 -17.88 -23.61 4.90
C GLN A 35 -18.26 -25.03 5.32
N LEU A 36 -17.37 -25.74 6.02
CA LEU A 36 -17.61 -27.09 6.55
C LEU A 36 -18.17 -27.09 7.97
N TRP A 37 -17.80 -26.09 8.77
CA TRP A 37 -18.18 -25.97 10.18
C TRP A 37 -19.07 -24.75 10.41
N ASP A 38 -20.39 -24.96 10.27
CA ASP A 38 -21.38 -23.90 10.46
C ASP A 38 -21.66 -23.64 11.96
N ASN A 39 -20.86 -22.74 12.55
CA ASN A 39 -21.02 -22.30 13.93
C ASN A 39 -20.89 -20.77 14.02
N SER A 40 -21.83 -20.11 14.69
CA SER A 40 -21.85 -18.66 14.88
C SER A 40 -20.56 -18.09 15.48
N TYR A 41 -19.89 -18.81 16.38
CA TYR A 41 -18.61 -18.38 16.94
C TYR A 41 -17.48 -18.40 15.90
N TYR A 42 -17.52 -19.37 14.98
CA TYR A 42 -16.53 -19.48 13.91
C TYR A 42 -16.73 -18.39 12.85
N HIS A 43 -17.98 -18.12 12.48
CA HIS A 43 -18.31 -17.00 11.59
C HIS A 43 -17.90 -15.65 12.16
N ALA A 44 -18.10 -15.43 13.47
CA ALA A 44 -17.63 -14.21 14.13
C ALA A 44 -16.09 -14.05 14.10
N PHE A 45 -15.35 -15.16 14.12
CA PHE A 45 -13.90 -15.17 13.96
C PHE A 45 -13.49 -14.91 12.50
N LEU A 46 -14.11 -15.60 11.53
CA LEU A 46 -13.87 -15.38 10.10
C LEU A 46 -14.14 -13.96 9.67
N TYR A 47 -15.12 -13.32 10.29
CA TYR A 47 -15.47 -11.94 9.98
C TYR A 47 -14.34 -10.93 10.28
N GLN A 48 -13.31 -11.31 11.04
CA GLN A 48 -12.11 -10.49 11.22
C GLN A 48 -11.13 -10.57 10.03
N PHE A 49 -11.27 -11.60 9.18
CA PHE A 49 -10.48 -11.86 7.97
C PHE A 49 -11.19 -11.41 6.69
N ASP A 50 -12.21 -10.57 6.85
CA ASP A 50 -12.91 -9.90 5.76
C ASP A 50 -12.85 -8.38 5.95
N HIS A 51 -13.11 -7.64 4.88
CA HIS A 51 -13.15 -6.18 4.91
C HIS A 51 -14.49 -5.68 5.43
N GLU A 52 -14.46 -4.58 6.19
CA GLU A 52 -15.69 -3.84 6.44
C GLU A 52 -16.13 -3.12 5.16
N VAL A 53 -17.44 -3.03 4.92
CA VAL A 53 -17.96 -2.44 3.68
C VAL A 53 -17.72 -0.93 3.63
N TRP A 54 -17.77 -0.26 4.78
CA TRP A 54 -17.59 1.20 4.84
C TRP A 54 -17.09 1.70 6.19
N GLU A 55 -17.91 1.55 7.24
CA GLU A 55 -17.62 2.07 8.58
C GLU A 55 -17.33 0.93 9.54
N GLY A 56 -16.09 0.87 10.02
CA GLY A 56 -15.65 -0.08 11.02
C GLY A 56 -14.15 -0.31 10.92
N PHE A 57 -13.70 -1.34 11.62
CA PHE A 57 -12.29 -1.70 11.67
C PHE A 57 -12.17 -3.20 11.84
N ARG A 58 -11.51 -3.85 10.89
CA ARG A 58 -11.23 -5.28 10.91
C ARG A 58 -9.73 -5.52 10.93
N LEU A 59 -9.33 -6.70 11.42
CA LEU A 59 -7.92 -7.11 11.40
C LEU A 59 -7.38 -7.10 9.96
N TRP A 60 -8.21 -7.50 9.00
CA TRP A 60 -7.84 -7.54 7.59
C TRP A 60 -7.49 -6.16 7.00
N ASP A 61 -8.10 -5.08 7.51
CA ASP A 61 -7.86 -3.71 7.05
C ASP A 61 -6.46 -3.20 7.43
N LEU A 62 -5.80 -3.81 8.42
CA LEU A 62 -4.46 -3.44 8.87
C LEU A 62 -3.34 -3.85 7.91
N ILE A 63 -3.58 -4.83 7.04
CA ILE A 63 -2.54 -5.41 6.20
C ILE A 63 -1.93 -4.36 5.28
N MET A 64 -2.75 -3.54 4.61
CA MET A 64 -2.25 -2.49 3.72
C MET A 64 -1.47 -1.39 4.47
N PRO A 65 -1.99 -0.79 5.56
CA PRO A 65 -1.23 0.14 6.39
C PRO A 65 0.10 -0.41 6.89
N LEU A 66 0.16 -1.69 7.27
CA LEU A 66 1.40 -2.34 7.71
C LEU A 66 2.43 -2.40 6.59
N PHE A 67 2.04 -2.80 5.36
CA PHE A 67 2.95 -2.77 4.22
C PHE A 67 3.48 -1.38 3.88
N LEU A 68 2.62 -0.35 3.98
CA LEU A 68 3.02 1.03 3.74
C LEU A 68 4.00 1.51 4.82
N PHE A 69 3.71 1.22 6.09
CA PHE A 69 4.58 1.54 7.22
C PHE A 69 5.95 0.88 7.09
N MET A 70 5.99 -0.43 6.87
CA MET A 70 7.24 -1.17 6.68
C MET A 70 8.05 -0.62 5.51
N THR A 71 7.38 -0.32 4.39
CA THR A 71 8.03 0.30 3.23
C THR A 71 8.65 1.64 3.60
N GLY A 72 7.93 2.51 4.32
CA GLY A 72 8.43 3.80 4.80
C GLY A 72 9.64 3.67 5.72
N VAL A 73 9.58 2.77 6.70
CA VAL A 73 10.70 2.51 7.63
C VAL A 73 11.94 2.03 6.89
N THR A 74 11.81 1.25 5.81
CA THR A 74 12.97 0.76 5.04
C THR A 74 13.72 1.83 4.23
N ILE A 75 13.11 2.98 3.96
CA ILE A 75 13.70 4.03 3.11
C ILE A 75 15.02 4.58 3.69
N PRO A 76 15.09 5.11 4.92
CA PRO A 76 16.34 5.63 5.48
C PRO A 76 17.42 4.55 5.51
N PHE A 77 17.14 3.34 5.99
CA PHE A 77 18.14 2.25 6.00
C PHE A 77 18.68 1.90 4.61
N SER A 78 17.82 1.95 3.58
CA SER A 78 18.22 1.63 2.20
C SER A 78 18.97 2.77 1.50
N LEU A 79 18.73 4.03 1.88
CA LEU A 79 19.33 5.21 1.25
C LEU A 79 20.56 5.71 2.01
N ASP A 80 20.55 5.63 3.34
CA ASP A 80 21.66 6.04 4.19
C ASP A 80 22.89 5.15 3.97
N SER A 81 22.67 3.85 3.71
CA SER A 81 23.74 2.92 3.31
C SER A 81 24.37 3.22 1.95
N LYS A 82 23.80 4.16 1.19
CA LYS A 82 24.29 4.60 -0.13
C LYS A 82 24.84 6.03 -0.10
N ILE A 83 24.91 6.66 1.06
CA ILE A 83 25.56 7.97 1.23
C ILE A 83 27.03 7.84 0.82
N GLY A 84 27.47 8.70 -0.10
CA GLY A 84 28.83 8.69 -0.67
C GLY A 84 28.99 7.93 -1.99
N GLN A 85 27.94 7.24 -2.48
CA GLN A 85 27.92 6.67 -3.83
C GLN A 85 27.49 7.71 -4.87
N PRO A 86 27.81 7.50 -6.17
CA PRO A 86 27.28 8.34 -7.24
C PRO A 86 25.75 8.36 -7.20
N VAL A 87 25.16 9.51 -7.48
CA VAL A 87 23.70 9.71 -7.40
C VAL A 87 22.91 8.81 -8.37
N GLY A 88 23.47 8.51 -9.55
CA GLY A 88 22.79 7.72 -10.59
C GLY A 88 22.34 6.31 -10.13
N PRO A 89 23.24 5.49 -9.55
CA PRO A 89 22.88 4.20 -8.95
C PRO A 89 21.74 4.25 -7.93
N ILE A 90 21.62 5.33 -7.16
CA ILE A 90 20.58 5.51 -6.14
C ILE A 90 19.23 5.71 -6.83
N TYR A 91 19.13 6.63 -7.79
CA TYR A 91 17.92 6.83 -8.59
C TYR A 91 17.52 5.54 -9.33
N ARG A 92 18.47 4.84 -9.95
CA ARG A 92 18.21 3.57 -10.63
C ARG A 92 17.64 2.51 -9.67
N HIS A 93 18.12 2.46 -8.42
CA HIS A 93 17.60 1.56 -7.41
C HIS A 93 16.13 1.89 -7.05
N ILE A 94 15.83 3.17 -6.81
CA ILE A 94 14.48 3.64 -6.50
C ILE A 94 13.53 3.32 -7.66
N PHE A 95 13.89 3.70 -8.89
CA PHE A 95 13.06 3.47 -10.07
C PHE A 95 12.89 1.98 -10.40
N ARG A 96 13.92 1.15 -10.19
CA ARG A 96 13.81 -0.30 -10.36
C ARG A 96 12.78 -0.90 -9.39
N ARG A 97 12.83 -0.52 -8.11
CA ARG A 97 11.88 -1.01 -7.11
C ARG A 97 10.45 -0.52 -7.42
N PHE A 98 10.30 0.75 -7.78
CA PHE A 98 9.02 1.29 -8.27
C PHE A 98 8.48 0.48 -9.45
N ALA A 99 9.29 0.26 -10.49
CA ALA A 99 8.87 -0.48 -11.66
C ALA A 99 8.46 -1.91 -11.30
N ILE A 100 9.25 -2.64 -10.51
CA ILE A 100 8.91 -4.01 -10.10
C ILE A 100 7.56 -4.06 -9.37
N LEU A 101 7.33 -3.18 -8.39
CA LEU A 101 6.07 -3.15 -7.64
C LEU A 101 4.90 -2.73 -8.52
N TRP A 102 5.12 -1.78 -9.42
CA TRP A 102 4.12 -1.32 -10.37
C TRP A 102 3.70 -2.43 -11.34
N PHE A 103 4.67 -3.10 -11.97
CA PHE A 103 4.42 -4.24 -12.86
C PHE A 103 3.79 -5.42 -12.13
N LEU A 104 4.25 -5.73 -10.92
CA LEU A 104 3.67 -6.80 -10.11
C LEU A 104 2.21 -6.48 -9.72
N GLY A 105 1.93 -5.21 -9.38
CA GLY A 105 0.56 -4.73 -9.16
C GLY A 105 -0.32 -4.92 -10.38
N MET A 106 0.17 -4.60 -11.58
CA MET A 106 -0.56 -4.83 -12.84
C MET A 106 -0.81 -6.33 -13.11
N ILE A 107 0.14 -7.22 -12.77
CA ILE A 107 -0.03 -8.68 -12.94
C ILE A 107 -1.10 -9.22 -11.98
N ILE A 108 -1.03 -8.84 -10.71
CA ILE A 108 -1.96 -9.30 -9.66
C ILE A 108 -3.37 -8.75 -9.91
N GLN A 109 -3.48 -7.49 -10.35
CA GLN A 109 -4.76 -6.84 -10.64
C GLN A 109 -5.38 -7.29 -11.96
N GLY A 110 -4.58 -7.41 -13.01
CA GLY A 110 -5.08 -7.60 -14.36
C GLY A 110 -5.54 -9.01 -14.66
N ASN A 111 -5.47 -9.94 -13.69
CA ASN A 111 -5.65 -11.37 -13.93
C ASN A 111 -4.93 -11.74 -15.24
N LEU A 112 -3.62 -11.45 -15.34
CA LEU A 112 -2.87 -11.59 -16.60
C LEU A 112 -2.84 -13.05 -17.11
N LEU A 113 -3.29 -14.01 -16.28
CA LEU A 113 -3.55 -15.40 -16.63
C LEU A 113 -4.90 -15.61 -17.36
N SER A 114 -5.83 -14.67 -17.30
CA SER A 114 -7.12 -14.66 -18.02
C SER A 114 -7.12 -13.92 -19.37
N PHE A 115 -6.06 -13.16 -19.66
CA PHE A 115 -5.81 -12.50 -20.96
C PHE A 115 -6.97 -11.61 -21.49
N ASP A 116 -7.75 -11.00 -20.59
CA ASP A 116 -8.95 -10.25 -20.96
C ASP A 116 -8.72 -8.72 -20.86
N TRP A 117 -8.57 -8.08 -22.02
CA TRP A 117 -8.20 -6.66 -22.17
C TRP A 117 -9.23 -5.68 -21.59
N HIS A 118 -10.46 -6.13 -21.31
CA HIS A 118 -11.54 -5.30 -20.76
C HIS A 118 -11.42 -5.01 -19.26
N TYR A 119 -10.57 -5.74 -18.52
CA TYR A 119 -10.37 -5.54 -17.08
C TYR A 119 -9.06 -4.82 -16.73
N PHE A 120 -8.38 -4.25 -17.74
CA PHE A 120 -7.11 -3.57 -17.52
C PHE A 120 -7.34 -2.22 -16.82
N LYS A 121 -7.12 -2.18 -15.52
CA LYS A 121 -7.31 -0.98 -14.68
C LYS A 121 -5.95 -0.48 -14.22
N LEU A 122 -5.66 0.77 -14.57
CA LEU A 122 -4.34 1.38 -14.47
C LEU A 122 -3.91 1.68 -13.02
N TYR A 123 -4.87 1.86 -12.11
CA TYR A 123 -4.63 2.43 -10.79
C TYR A 123 -5.66 1.96 -9.75
N SER A 124 -5.56 0.72 -9.29
CA SER A 124 -6.51 0.24 -8.27
C SER A 124 -5.94 -0.82 -7.32
N ASN A 125 -4.66 -1.18 -7.45
CA ASN A 125 -4.05 -2.14 -6.54
C ASN A 125 -3.26 -1.45 -5.40
N THR A 126 -3.41 -1.99 -4.19
CA THR A 126 -2.55 -1.75 -3.02
C THR A 126 -1.06 -1.72 -3.36
N LEU A 127 -0.58 -2.62 -4.23
CA LEU A 127 0.82 -2.65 -4.66
C LEU A 127 1.26 -1.39 -5.43
N GLN A 128 0.39 -0.85 -6.30
CA GLN A 128 0.68 0.37 -7.06
C GLN A 128 0.70 1.59 -6.14
N ALA A 129 -0.23 1.65 -5.18
CA ALA A 129 -0.26 2.70 -4.15
C ALA A 129 1.04 2.69 -3.32
N ILE A 130 1.50 1.52 -2.88
CA ILE A 130 2.78 1.37 -2.18
C ILE A 130 3.95 1.78 -3.08
N ALA A 131 3.94 1.42 -4.38
CA ALA A 131 5.00 1.77 -5.32
C ALA A 131 5.14 3.29 -5.48
N VAL A 132 4.02 3.99 -5.69
CA VAL A 132 3.97 5.44 -5.86
C VAL A 132 4.37 6.15 -4.57
N GLY A 133 3.82 5.72 -3.43
CA GLY A 133 4.20 6.24 -2.12
C GLY A 133 5.70 6.08 -1.86
N TYR A 134 6.26 4.91 -2.17
CA TYR A 134 7.71 4.66 -2.06
C TYR A 134 8.53 5.58 -2.95
N LEU A 135 8.12 5.78 -4.22
CA LEU A 135 8.84 6.62 -5.17
C LEU A 135 8.92 8.06 -4.67
N PHE A 136 7.79 8.70 -4.39
CA PHE A 136 7.76 10.09 -3.95
C PHE A 136 8.43 10.29 -2.59
N THR A 137 8.22 9.38 -1.64
CA THR A 137 8.85 9.47 -0.32
C THR A 137 10.36 9.30 -0.41
N SER A 138 10.86 8.35 -1.22
CA SER A 138 12.29 8.14 -1.41
C SER A 138 12.95 9.34 -2.11
N LEU A 139 12.28 9.93 -3.11
CA LEU A 139 12.76 11.13 -3.79
C LEU A 139 12.78 12.34 -2.87
N ALA A 140 11.73 12.53 -2.06
CA ALA A 140 11.65 13.60 -1.08
C ALA A 140 12.73 13.45 0.00
N TYR A 141 12.90 12.25 0.55
CA TYR A 141 13.92 11.95 1.55
C TYR A 141 15.34 12.18 1.02
N PHE A 142 15.61 11.77 -0.23
CA PHE A 142 16.94 11.91 -0.83
C PHE A 142 17.30 13.37 -1.18
N ASN A 143 16.32 14.17 -1.64
CA ASN A 143 16.58 15.52 -2.16
C ASN A 143 16.31 16.64 -1.15
N LEU A 144 15.55 16.37 -0.08
CA LEU A 144 15.12 17.39 0.86
C LEU A 144 15.69 17.14 2.26
N PRO A 145 16.04 18.20 3.01
CA PRO A 145 16.37 18.06 4.42
C PRO A 145 15.14 17.58 5.20
N ILE A 146 15.37 16.85 6.30
CA ILE A 146 14.31 16.25 7.14
C ILE A 146 13.20 17.24 7.53
N ARG A 147 13.54 18.51 7.78
CA ARG A 147 12.57 19.57 8.10
C ARG A 147 11.55 19.76 6.97
N LYS A 148 12.02 19.82 5.72
CA LYS A 148 11.14 19.97 4.54
C LYS A 148 10.33 18.71 4.29
N VAL A 149 10.86 17.52 4.57
CA VAL A 149 10.09 16.27 4.50
C VAL A 149 8.95 16.29 5.52
N ILE A 150 9.21 16.66 6.78
CA ILE A 150 8.17 16.78 7.81
C ILE A 150 7.13 17.84 7.41
N THR A 151 7.56 19.01 6.94
CA THR A 151 6.65 20.05 6.45
C THR A 151 5.81 19.56 5.28
N LEU A 152 6.40 18.83 4.32
CA LEU A 152 5.69 18.24 3.19
C LEU A 152 4.64 17.23 3.67
N SER A 153 4.99 16.34 4.59
CA SER A 153 4.06 15.36 5.15
C SER A 153 2.89 16.00 5.87
N ILE A 154 3.13 17.01 6.71
CA ILE A 154 2.08 17.77 7.39
C ILE A 154 1.22 18.52 6.37
N CYS A 155 1.84 19.16 5.38
CA CYS A 155 1.14 19.88 4.31
C CYS A 155 0.22 18.95 3.53
N LEU A 156 0.71 17.78 3.10
CA LEU A 156 -0.10 16.78 2.39
C LEU A 156 -1.27 16.28 3.24
N LEU A 157 -1.04 16.03 4.54
CA LEU A 157 -2.09 15.62 5.46
C LEU A 157 -3.18 16.70 5.60
N VAL A 158 -2.79 17.96 5.75
CA VAL A 158 -3.71 19.10 5.87
C VAL A 158 -4.48 19.32 4.58
N VAL A 159 -3.80 19.29 3.42
CA VAL A 159 -4.42 19.44 2.10
C VAL A 159 -5.42 18.32 1.84
N TYR A 160 -5.15 17.10 2.30
CA TYR A 160 -6.09 15.99 2.22
C TYR A 160 -7.26 16.13 3.21
N ALA A 161 -6.99 16.49 4.47
CA ALA A 161 -8.02 16.50 5.52
C ALA A 161 -9.00 17.68 5.44
N ILE A 162 -8.54 18.89 5.07
CA ILE A 162 -9.39 20.09 5.05
C ILE A 162 -10.61 19.92 4.13
N PRO A 163 -10.47 19.47 2.86
CA PRO A 163 -11.61 19.27 1.99
C PRO A 163 -12.65 18.29 2.54
N PHE A 164 -12.21 17.22 3.21
CA PHE A 164 -13.13 16.27 3.86
C PHE A 164 -13.92 16.90 5.00
N VAL A 165 -13.26 17.70 5.85
CA VAL A 165 -13.91 18.42 6.94
C VAL A 165 -14.90 19.46 6.41
N LEU A 166 -14.55 20.18 5.33
CA LEU A 166 -15.40 21.20 4.73
C LEU A 166 -16.59 20.61 3.98
N ASP A 167 -16.40 19.48 3.30
CA ASP A 167 -17.46 18.80 2.56
C ASP A 167 -18.49 18.14 3.48
N GLY A 168 -18.05 17.59 4.61
CA GLY A 168 -18.91 16.93 5.59
C GLY A 168 -19.58 15.64 5.11
N ASN A 169 -19.38 15.25 3.85
CA ASN A 169 -19.93 14.04 3.24
C ASN A 169 -18.88 12.92 3.23
N TYR A 170 -19.08 11.96 4.11
CA TYR A 170 -18.26 10.74 4.22
C TYR A 170 -19.03 9.53 3.70
N SER A 171 -19.85 9.68 2.67
CA SER A 171 -20.52 8.53 2.06
C SER A 171 -19.58 7.74 1.14
N PRO A 172 -19.80 6.43 0.96
CA PRO A 172 -18.98 5.60 0.07
C PRO A 172 -19.02 6.01 -1.39
N GLN A 173 -20.03 6.77 -1.83
CA GLN A 173 -20.30 7.00 -3.26
C GLN A 173 -20.08 8.46 -3.69
N GLU A 174 -20.15 9.40 -2.74
CA GLU A 174 -20.16 10.84 -3.01
C GLU A 174 -19.15 11.64 -2.19
N ASN A 175 -18.24 10.98 -1.47
CA ASN A 175 -17.19 11.70 -0.75
C ASN A 175 -16.28 12.52 -1.67
N PHE A 176 -15.59 13.50 -1.07
CA PHE A 176 -14.68 14.40 -1.79
C PHE A 176 -13.64 13.67 -2.64
N ALA A 177 -12.98 12.64 -2.09
CA ALA A 177 -11.97 11.88 -2.82
C ALA A 177 -12.54 11.25 -4.10
N ILE A 178 -13.70 10.60 -4.02
CA ILE A 178 -14.35 9.99 -5.18
C ILE A 178 -14.73 11.03 -6.22
N ARG A 179 -15.16 12.23 -5.83
CA ARG A 179 -15.47 13.29 -6.80
C ARG A 179 -14.21 13.77 -7.52
N VAL A 180 -13.09 13.89 -6.81
CA VAL A 180 -11.79 14.22 -7.39
C VAL A 180 -11.31 13.10 -8.32
N ASP A 181 -11.39 11.85 -7.87
CA ASP A 181 -10.97 10.68 -8.62
C ASP A 181 -11.81 10.50 -9.89
N LYS A 182 -13.14 10.65 -9.82
CA LYS A 182 -14.03 10.64 -10.99
C LYS A 182 -13.64 11.73 -12.01
N LYS A 183 -13.19 12.89 -11.54
CA LYS A 183 -12.79 14.01 -12.41
C LYS A 183 -11.42 13.79 -13.06
N ILE A 184 -10.49 13.16 -12.36
CA ILE A 184 -9.10 12.94 -12.83
C ILE A 184 -8.99 11.64 -13.63
N LEU A 185 -9.48 10.53 -13.08
CA LEU A 185 -9.34 9.19 -13.65
C LEU A 185 -10.46 8.86 -14.63
N GLY A 186 -11.65 9.46 -14.51
CA GLY A 186 -12.77 9.23 -15.42
C GLY A 186 -13.08 7.74 -15.59
N SER A 187 -12.97 7.23 -16.82
CA SER A 187 -13.23 5.82 -17.18
C SER A 187 -12.19 4.82 -16.65
N TRP A 188 -11.07 5.29 -16.10
CA TRP A 188 -10.00 4.43 -15.58
C TRP A 188 -10.14 4.12 -14.08
N MET A 189 -11.16 4.69 -13.43
CA MET A 189 -11.43 4.49 -12.01
C MET A 189 -12.02 3.09 -11.78
N ASP A 190 -11.55 2.42 -10.74
CA ASP A 190 -12.06 1.12 -10.31
C ASP A 190 -12.94 1.29 -9.07
N GLY A 191 -14.04 0.54 -8.96
CA GLY A 191 -14.88 0.55 -7.76
C GLY A 191 -16.06 1.53 -7.75
N VAL A 192 -16.75 1.74 -8.88
CA VAL A 192 -18.17 2.16 -8.81
C VAL A 192 -19.03 0.91 -8.90
N TYR A 193 -19.42 0.37 -7.74
CA TYR A 193 -20.61 -0.45 -7.60
C TYR A 193 -21.54 0.22 -6.59
#